data_AF-A0A5K1E0M3-F1
#
_entry.id   AF-A0A5K1E0M3-F1
#
_cell.length_a   1.000
_cell.length_b   1.000
_cell.length_c   1.000
_cell.angle_alpha   90.00
_cell.angle_beta   90.00
_cell.angle_gamma   90.00
#
_symmetry.space_group_name_H-M   'P 1'
#
loop_
_entity.id
_entity.type
_entity.pdbx_description
1 polymer ?
#
loop_
_entity_poly.entity_id
_entity_poly.type
_entity_poly.pdbx_seq_one_letter_code
_entity_poly.pdbx_strand_id
1 'polypeptide(L)'
;LHPCVCAGLMDAKLQNASINGDVAGLAELMKDEEGRALLGQVAPGLSNTCLHICASYGHTHFAAEVLRLRPDLASARNRMTETPLHIACREGNAETAWLLLESNPSLACCALVAGGDEKGADAMTLAARHGHVEVVKLLLSDRWLPLFRVEGSLVPSALEAASRGHS
;
A
#
# COMPACT_ATOMS: atom_id res chain seq x y z
N LEU A 1 -3.68 -16.46 -23.42
CA LEU A 1 -3.87 -17.32 -22.23
C LEU A 1 -3.27 -16.58 -21.04
N HIS A 2 -4.08 -15.80 -20.32
CA HIS A 2 -3.62 -15.17 -19.08
C HIS A 2 -3.32 -16.28 -18.08
N PRO A 3 -2.13 -16.29 -17.43
CA PRO A 3 -1.91 -17.19 -16.32
C PRO A 3 -2.84 -16.75 -15.20
N CYS A 4 -3.94 -17.48 -15.02
CA CYS A 4 -4.63 -17.54 -13.75
C CYS A 4 -3.59 -18.06 -12.76
N VAL A 5 -2.85 -17.15 -12.12
CA VAL A 5 -2.13 -17.44 -10.90
C VAL A 5 -3.22 -17.91 -9.96
N CYS A 6 -3.33 -19.21 -9.77
CA CYS A 6 -4.09 -19.79 -8.67
C CYS A 6 -3.58 -19.06 -7.44
N ALA A 7 -4.36 -18.10 -6.94
CA ALA A 7 -4.02 -17.30 -5.78
C ALA A 7 -4.04 -18.25 -4.59
N GLY A 8 -2.91 -18.95 -4.42
CA GLY A 8 -2.69 -19.87 -3.32
C GLY A 8 -2.88 -19.12 -2.03
N LEU A 9 -3.51 -19.79 -1.06
CA LEU A 9 -3.58 -19.33 0.31
C LEU A 9 -2.17 -18.90 0.74
N MET A 10 -2.01 -17.67 1.22
CA MET A 10 -0.72 -17.15 1.66
C MET A 10 -0.04 -18.13 2.61
N ASP A 11 1.21 -18.48 2.30
CA ASP A 11 2.02 -19.36 3.14
C ASP A 11 2.13 -18.78 4.56
N ALA A 12 1.94 -19.62 5.56
CA ALA A 12 1.91 -19.21 6.96
C ALA A 12 3.23 -18.56 7.42
N LYS A 13 4.37 -19.00 6.87
CA LYS A 13 5.67 -18.39 7.19
C LYS A 13 5.78 -17.01 6.57
N LEU A 14 5.36 -16.85 5.32
CA LEU A 14 5.35 -15.53 4.67
C LEU A 14 4.40 -14.57 5.38
N GLN A 15 3.23 -15.05 5.80
CA GLN A 15 2.26 -14.25 6.54
C GLN A 15 2.84 -13.80 7.89
N ASN A 16 3.41 -14.71 8.67
CA ASN A 16 4.05 -14.36 9.95
C ASN A 16 5.23 -13.40 9.77
N ALA A 17 6.07 -13.61 8.76
CA ALA A 17 7.17 -12.70 8.45
C ALA A 17 6.66 -11.30 8.08
N SER A 18 5.56 -11.21 7.32
CA SER A 18 4.93 -9.94 6.94
C SER A 18 4.29 -9.21 8.13
N ILE A 19 3.68 -9.95 9.07
CA ILE A 19 3.06 -9.39 10.29
C ILE A 19 4.13 -8.88 11.27
N ASN A 20 5.22 -9.64 11.43
CA ASN A 20 6.29 -9.31 12.37
C ASN A 20 7.37 -8.39 11.78
N GLY A 21 7.36 -8.17 10.46
CA GLY A 21 8.41 -7.42 9.76
C GLY A 21 9.75 -8.16 9.73
N ASP A 22 9.72 -9.49 9.78
CA ASP A 22 10.93 -10.32 9.85
C ASP A 22 11.64 -10.36 8.49
N VAL A 23 12.61 -9.45 8.33
CA VAL A 23 13.43 -9.33 7.13
C VAL A 23 14.37 -10.54 6.97
N ALA A 24 14.84 -11.12 8.07
CA ALA A 24 15.74 -12.28 8.02
C ALA A 24 14.97 -13.52 7.55
N GLY A 25 13.81 -13.79 8.15
CA GLY A 25 12.91 -14.86 7.72
C GLY A 25 12.44 -14.67 6.28
N LEU A 26 12.18 -13.43 5.84
CA LEU A 26 11.92 -13.12 4.44
C LEU A 26 13.11 -13.48 3.55
N ALA A 27 14.31 -13.02 3.88
CA ALA A 27 15.51 -13.30 3.09
C ALA A 27 15.79 -14.80 2.98
N GLU A 28 15.52 -15.56 4.05
CA GLU A 28 15.60 -17.02 4.04
C GLU A 28 14.56 -17.67 3.12
N LEU A 29 13.30 -17.24 3.20
CA LEU A 29 12.25 -17.71 2.29
C LEU A 29 12.57 -17.38 0.83
N MET A 30 13.23 -16.25 0.56
CA MET A 30 13.55 -15.78 -0.79
C MET A 30 14.86 -16.35 -1.37
N LYS A 31 15.54 -17.27 -0.65
CA LYS A 31 16.72 -17.99 -1.16
C LYS A 31 16.37 -18.86 -2.37
N ASP A 32 15.16 -19.39 -2.41
CA ASP A 32 14.67 -20.27 -3.46
C ASP A 32 13.77 -19.52 -4.47
N GLU A 33 13.81 -19.90 -5.74
CA GLU A 33 12.92 -19.37 -6.79
C GLU A 33 11.43 -19.58 -6.43
N GLU A 34 11.12 -20.71 -5.82
CA GLU A 34 9.78 -21.04 -5.32
C GLU A 34 9.31 -20.07 -4.23
N GLY A 35 10.25 -19.63 -3.38
CA GLY A 35 10.00 -18.63 -2.35
C GLY A 35 9.56 -17.29 -2.94
N ARG A 36 10.17 -16.85 -4.04
CA ARG A 36 9.81 -15.61 -4.75
C ARG A 36 8.43 -15.67 -5.37
N ALA A 37 7.96 -16.87 -5.76
CA ALA A 37 6.59 -17.07 -6.23
C ALA A 37 5.57 -16.87 -5.10
N LEU A 38 5.94 -17.11 -3.84
CA LEU A 38 5.07 -16.90 -2.67
C LEU A 38 4.68 -15.43 -2.48
N LEU A 39 5.52 -14.47 -2.90
CA LEU A 39 5.24 -13.03 -2.74
C LEU A 39 3.94 -12.58 -3.44
N GLY A 40 3.54 -13.29 -4.51
CA GLY A 40 2.28 -13.04 -5.22
C GLY A 40 1.05 -13.67 -4.58
N GLN A 41 1.21 -14.44 -3.50
CA GLN A 41 0.08 -15.03 -2.78
C GLN A 41 -0.68 -13.98 -1.98
N VAL A 42 -1.93 -14.30 -1.70
CA VAL A 42 -2.87 -13.40 -1.04
C VAL A 42 -3.44 -14.04 0.20
N ALA A 43 -3.54 -13.25 1.27
CA ALA A 43 -4.12 -13.68 2.52
C ALA A 43 -5.63 -13.94 2.36
N PRO A 44 -6.18 -14.96 3.05
CA PRO A 44 -7.62 -15.20 3.07
C PRO A 44 -8.37 -14.00 3.67
N GLY A 45 -9.57 -13.73 3.16
CA GLY A 45 -10.42 -12.62 3.62
C GLY A 45 -10.42 -11.44 2.64
N LEU A 46 -9.41 -10.57 2.73
CA LEU A 46 -9.31 -9.34 1.90
C LEU A 46 -8.43 -9.51 0.65
N SER A 47 -7.79 -10.66 0.47
CA SER A 47 -6.78 -10.86 -0.60
C SER A 47 -5.61 -9.89 -0.49
N ASN A 48 -5.17 -9.60 0.74
CA ASN A 48 -4.01 -8.78 1.01
C ASN A 48 -2.73 -9.54 0.65
N THR A 49 -1.84 -8.91 -0.12
CA THR A 49 -0.48 -9.44 -0.33
C THR A 49 0.40 -9.17 0.90
N CYS A 50 1.58 -9.77 0.94
CA CYS A 50 2.60 -9.43 1.95
C CYS A 50 2.83 -7.93 2.08
N LEU A 51 2.84 -7.20 0.95
CA LEU A 51 3.06 -5.76 0.92
C LEU A 51 1.91 -4.95 1.55
N HIS A 52 0.67 -5.41 1.42
CA HIS A 52 -0.48 -4.80 2.11
C HIS A 52 -0.37 -4.96 3.63
N ILE A 53 0.04 -6.16 4.08
CA ILE A 53 0.19 -6.46 5.51
C ILE A 53 1.31 -5.60 6.10
N CYS A 54 2.50 -5.59 5.49
CA CYS A 54 3.61 -4.80 6.02
C CYS A 54 3.33 -3.30 5.96
N ALA A 55 2.59 -2.81 4.95
CA ALA A 55 2.13 -1.43 4.89
C ALA A 55 1.15 -1.06 6.00
N SER A 56 0.35 -2.02 6.48
CA SER A 56 -0.54 -1.83 7.62
C SER A 56 0.23 -1.68 8.93
N TYR A 57 1.28 -2.48 9.12
CA TYR A 57 2.10 -2.49 10.34
C TYR A 57 3.28 -1.50 10.31
N GLY A 58 3.55 -0.86 9.18
CA GLY A 58 4.65 0.10 9.06
C GLY A 58 6.04 -0.54 8.93
N HIS A 59 6.13 -1.80 8.49
CA HIS A 59 7.40 -2.53 8.35
C HIS A 59 8.15 -2.10 7.09
N THR A 60 8.78 -0.93 7.14
CA THR A 60 9.50 -0.27 6.03
C THR A 60 10.60 -1.12 5.40
N HIS A 61 11.44 -1.74 6.24
CA HIS A 61 12.58 -2.54 5.77
C HIS A 61 12.10 -3.82 5.07
N PHE A 62 11.03 -4.42 5.59
CA PHE A 62 10.39 -5.57 4.95
C PHE A 62 9.79 -5.16 3.60
N ALA A 63 9.08 -4.03 3.53
CA ALA A 63 8.53 -3.50 2.29
C ALA A 63 9.62 -3.21 1.25
N ALA A 64 10.77 -2.68 1.68
CA ALA A 64 11.92 -2.41 0.83
C ALA A 64 12.44 -3.67 0.13
N GLU A 65 12.66 -4.75 0.88
CA GLU A 65 13.14 -6.01 0.32
C GLU A 65 12.12 -6.66 -0.61
N VAL A 66 10.83 -6.64 -0.25
CA VAL A 66 9.78 -7.16 -1.12
C VAL A 66 9.72 -6.39 -2.44
N LEU A 67 9.79 -5.07 -2.41
CA LEU A 67 9.76 -4.23 -3.62
C LEU A 67 11.02 -4.41 -4.47
N ARG A 68 12.19 -4.61 -3.85
CA ARG A 68 13.43 -4.93 -4.56
C ARG A 68 13.33 -6.24 -5.34
N LEU A 69 12.61 -7.23 -4.81
CA LEU A 69 12.39 -8.53 -5.45
C LEU A 69 11.24 -8.51 -6.46
N ARG A 70 10.14 -7.84 -6.14
CA ARG A 70 8.89 -7.81 -6.91
C ARG A 70 8.24 -6.42 -6.86
N PRO A 71 8.73 -5.46 -7.67
CA PRO A 71 8.19 -4.10 -7.70
C PRO A 71 6.72 -4.05 -8.16
N ASP A 72 6.29 -5.04 -8.95
CA ASP A 72 4.89 -5.17 -9.43
C ASP A 72 3.87 -5.13 -8.28
N LEU A 73 4.24 -5.63 -7.09
CA LEU A 73 3.36 -5.70 -5.94
C LEU A 73 3.00 -4.33 -5.35
N ALA A 74 3.75 -3.27 -5.66
CA ALA A 74 3.39 -1.90 -5.27
C ALA A 74 1.99 -1.51 -5.81
N SER A 75 1.65 -2.02 -7.00
CA SER A 75 0.40 -1.75 -7.69
C SER A 75 -0.69 -2.81 -7.46
N ALA A 76 -0.39 -3.84 -6.66
CA ALA A 76 -1.34 -4.89 -6.36
C ALA A 76 -2.57 -4.31 -5.67
N ARG A 77 -3.77 -4.80 -6.07
CA ARG A 77 -5.03 -4.38 -5.47
C ARG A 77 -5.65 -5.53 -4.68
N ASN A 78 -6.04 -5.26 -3.44
CA ASN A 78 -6.79 -6.22 -2.63
C ASN A 78 -8.28 -6.27 -3.06
N ARG A 79 -9.13 -7.02 -2.36
CA ARG A 79 -10.59 -7.10 -2.66
C ARG A 79 -11.33 -5.78 -2.50
N MET A 80 -10.86 -4.91 -1.62
CA MET A 80 -11.38 -3.55 -1.47
C MET A 80 -10.81 -2.60 -2.53
N THR A 81 -10.04 -3.13 -3.48
CA THR A 81 -9.33 -2.40 -4.52
C THR A 81 -8.28 -1.44 -3.96
N GLU A 82 -7.84 -1.64 -2.73
CA GLU A 82 -6.80 -0.83 -2.11
C GLU A 82 -5.44 -1.28 -2.61
N THR A 83 -4.52 -0.33 -2.75
CA THR A 83 -3.10 -0.64 -2.93
C THR A 83 -2.39 -0.58 -1.57
N PRO A 84 -1.17 -1.13 -1.44
CA PRO A 84 -0.37 -0.99 -0.22
C PRO A 84 -0.19 0.47 0.22
N LEU A 85 -0.16 1.43 -0.72
CA LEU A 85 -0.07 2.85 -0.41
C LEU A 85 -1.34 3.36 0.31
N HIS A 86 -2.53 2.93 -0.12
CA HIS A 86 -3.78 3.30 0.55
C HIS A 86 -3.78 2.83 2.01
N ILE A 87 -3.34 1.59 2.25
CA ILE A 87 -3.23 1.04 3.60
C ILE A 87 -2.19 1.82 4.41
N ALA A 88 -0.99 2.07 3.87
CA ALA A 88 0.03 2.87 4.58
C ALA A 88 -0.49 4.27 4.95
N CYS A 89 -1.29 4.89 4.06
CA CYS A 89 -1.87 6.21 4.30
C CYS A 89 -3.01 6.18 5.32
N ARG A 90 -3.84 5.13 5.31
CA ARG A 90 -4.90 4.93 6.31
C ARG A 90 -4.33 4.66 7.71
N GLU A 91 -3.25 3.90 7.81
CA GLU A 91 -2.63 3.57 9.11
C GLU A 91 -1.60 4.62 9.56
N GLY A 92 -1.30 5.62 8.73
CA GLY A 92 -0.38 6.71 9.08
C GLY A 92 1.11 6.39 8.96
N ASN A 93 1.47 5.32 8.25
CA ASN A 93 2.84 4.84 8.09
C ASN A 93 3.61 5.64 7.01
N ALA A 94 4.07 6.84 7.38
CA ALA A 94 4.70 7.80 6.46
C ALA A 94 5.94 7.24 5.74
N GLU A 95 6.87 6.60 6.44
CA GLU A 95 8.07 6.03 5.83
C GLU A 95 7.74 4.92 4.82
N THR A 96 6.74 4.09 5.11
CA THR A 96 6.31 3.04 4.18
C THR A 96 5.61 3.64 2.96
N ALA A 97 4.78 4.67 3.17
CA ALA A 97 4.15 5.42 2.09
C ALA A 97 5.19 6.07 1.17
N TRP A 98 6.24 6.64 1.75
CA TRP A 98 7.37 7.22 1.00
C TRP A 98 8.05 6.18 0.12
N LEU A 99 8.39 5.02 0.68
CA LEU A 99 9.07 3.95 -0.03
C LEU A 99 8.23 3.37 -1.19
N LEU A 100 6.92 3.28 -0.99
CA LEU A 100 5.97 2.87 -2.04
C LEU A 100 5.88 3.90 -3.17
N LEU A 101 5.89 5.19 -2.85
CA LEU A 101 5.90 6.28 -3.85
C LEU A 101 7.21 6.35 -4.63
N GLU A 102 8.36 6.19 -3.96
CA GLU A 102 9.66 6.08 -4.64
C GLU A 102 9.68 4.91 -5.63
N SER A 103 9.02 3.80 -5.28
CA SER A 103 8.91 2.64 -6.16
C SER A 103 7.95 2.86 -7.33
N ASN A 104 6.81 3.50 -7.09
CA ASN A 104 5.86 3.85 -8.13
C ASN A 104 5.05 5.11 -7.78
N PRO A 105 5.43 6.28 -8.31
CA PRO A 105 4.78 7.55 -8.01
C PRO A 105 3.33 7.63 -8.51
N SER A 106 2.97 6.86 -9.55
CA SER A 106 1.61 6.89 -10.12
C SER A 106 0.52 6.40 -9.15
N LEU A 107 0.91 5.71 -8.09
CA LEU A 107 0.02 5.23 -7.04
C LEU A 107 -0.60 6.38 -6.23
N ALA A 108 0.06 7.55 -6.19
CA ALA A 108 -0.39 8.73 -5.47
C ALA A 108 -1.80 9.19 -5.90
N CYS A 109 -2.10 9.07 -7.20
CA CYS A 109 -3.36 9.52 -7.81
C CYS A 109 -4.40 8.40 -7.94
N CYS A 110 -4.05 7.17 -7.53
CA CYS A 110 -4.98 6.06 -7.62
C CYS A 110 -6.15 6.28 -6.66
N ALA A 111 -7.36 6.22 -7.17
CA ALA A 111 -8.57 6.21 -6.36
C ALA A 111 -9.01 4.78 -6.03
N LEU A 112 -9.61 4.64 -4.85
CA LEU A 112 -10.34 3.45 -4.46
C LEU A 112 -11.56 3.26 -5.38
N VAL A 113 -11.71 2.06 -5.93
CA VAL A 113 -12.84 1.69 -6.80
C VAL A 113 -13.98 1.07 -5.98
N ALA A 114 -13.65 0.47 -4.84
CA ALA A 114 -14.56 -0.07 -3.82
C ALA A 114 -14.13 0.41 -2.42
N GLY A 115 -14.92 0.12 -1.38
CA GLY A 115 -14.60 0.57 -0.01
C GLY A 115 -15.71 1.34 0.72
N GLY A 116 -16.97 1.17 0.33
CA GLY A 116 -18.10 1.82 1.00
C GLY A 116 -17.98 3.35 0.98
N ASP A 117 -17.87 3.95 2.16
CA ASP A 117 -17.76 5.41 2.35
C ASP A 117 -16.40 5.99 1.91
N GLU A 118 -15.40 5.13 1.71
CA GLU A 118 -14.07 5.50 1.21
C GLU A 118 -13.95 5.32 -0.31
N LYS A 119 -15.02 4.92 -1.00
CA LYS A 119 -15.03 4.78 -2.45
C LYS A 119 -14.70 6.12 -3.13
N GLY A 120 -13.76 6.08 -4.07
CA GLY A 120 -13.27 7.26 -4.78
C GLY A 120 -12.21 8.06 -4.02
N ALA A 121 -11.88 7.69 -2.78
CA ALA A 121 -10.79 8.32 -2.06
C ALA A 121 -9.45 7.92 -2.66
N ASP A 122 -8.55 8.89 -2.81
CA ASP A 122 -7.14 8.65 -3.09
C ASP A 122 -6.34 8.48 -1.78
N ALA A 123 -5.06 8.13 -1.90
CA ALA A 123 -4.17 7.95 -0.77
C ALA A 123 -4.09 9.18 0.15
N MET A 124 -4.11 10.39 -0.42
CA MET A 124 -4.09 11.66 0.33
C MET A 124 -5.39 11.89 1.10
N THR A 125 -6.54 11.69 0.45
CA THR A 125 -7.86 11.83 1.07
C THR A 125 -8.04 10.84 2.21
N LEU A 126 -7.53 9.61 2.08
CA LEU A 126 -7.51 8.65 3.18
C LEU A 126 -6.66 9.16 4.35
N ALA A 127 -5.41 9.55 4.11
CA ALA A 127 -4.55 10.08 5.18
C ALA A 127 -5.19 11.29 5.87
N ALA A 128 -5.85 12.17 5.11
CA ALA A 128 -6.54 13.35 5.63
C ALA A 128 -7.79 12.98 6.45
N ARG A 129 -8.60 12.01 6.02
CA ARG A 129 -9.79 11.51 6.76
C ARG A 129 -9.41 10.92 8.11
N HIS A 130 -8.31 10.17 8.13
CA HIS A 130 -7.81 9.49 9.33
C HIS A 130 -6.90 10.39 10.19
N GLY A 131 -6.68 11.65 9.78
CA GLY A 131 -5.93 12.64 10.56
C GLY A 131 -4.41 12.46 10.55
N HIS A 132 -3.87 11.70 9.60
CA HIS A 132 -2.44 11.43 9.47
C HIS A 132 -1.70 12.57 8.76
N VAL A 133 -1.56 13.69 9.48
CA VAL A 133 -0.94 14.93 8.98
C VAL A 133 0.45 14.70 8.40
N GLU A 134 1.25 13.81 9.00
CA GLU A 134 2.62 13.58 8.53
C GLU A 134 2.66 12.89 7.15
N VAL A 135 1.76 11.94 6.90
CA VAL A 135 1.60 11.33 5.58
C VAL A 135 1.09 12.36 4.57
N VAL A 136 0.14 13.22 4.97
CA VAL A 136 -0.38 14.29 4.10
C VAL A 136 0.75 15.26 3.72
N LYS A 137 1.59 15.69 4.66
CA LYS A 137 2.76 16.52 4.37
C LYS A 137 3.74 15.82 3.42
N LEU A 138 3.94 14.52 3.60
CA LEU A 138 4.80 13.73 2.74
C LEU A 138 4.28 13.71 1.31
N LEU A 139 2.99 13.46 1.12
CA LEU A 139 2.31 13.48 -0.18
C LEU A 139 2.29 14.90 -0.80
N LEU A 140 2.22 15.94 0.03
CA LEU A 140 2.31 17.35 -0.38
C LEU A 140 3.74 17.88 -0.47
N SER A 141 4.76 17.03 -0.41
CA SER A 141 6.13 17.49 -0.63
C SER A 141 6.34 17.90 -2.10
N ASP A 142 7.26 18.84 -2.35
CA ASP A 142 7.58 19.34 -3.70
C ASP A 142 7.93 18.25 -4.71
N ARG A 143 8.36 17.08 -4.21
CA ARG A 143 8.64 15.89 -5.01
C ARG A 143 7.39 15.29 -5.64
N TRP A 144 6.28 15.21 -4.91
CA TRP A 144 5.06 14.52 -5.34
C TRP A 144 3.92 15.48 -5.72
N LEU A 145 3.98 16.74 -5.27
CA LEU A 145 3.06 17.81 -5.60
C LEU A 145 2.68 17.93 -7.10
N PRO A 146 3.61 17.75 -8.06
CA PRO A 146 3.26 17.82 -9.49
C PRO A 146 2.24 16.75 -9.92
N LEU A 147 2.21 15.59 -9.25
CA LEU A 147 1.31 14.48 -9.59
C LEU A 147 -0.14 14.79 -9.18
N PHE A 148 -0.33 15.51 -8.08
CA PHE A 148 -1.66 15.91 -7.59
C PHE A 148 -2.24 17.14 -8.32
N ARG A 149 -1.46 17.78 -9.21
CA ARG A 149 -1.80 19.07 -9.83
C ARG A 149 -2.43 18.95 -11.24
N VAL A 150 -2.50 17.76 -11.83
CA VAL A 150 -3.01 17.58 -13.19
C VAL A 150 -4.55 17.40 -13.19
N GLU A 151 -5.23 18.43 -13.70
CA GLU A 151 -6.66 18.57 -14.03
C GLU A 151 -7.70 18.37 -12.91
N GLY A 152 -8.20 19.47 -12.34
CA GLY A 152 -9.43 19.48 -11.52
C GLY A 152 -9.25 19.42 -10.00
N SER A 153 -8.00 19.44 -9.51
CA SER A 153 -7.55 19.68 -8.12
C SER A 153 -8.39 19.03 -7.02
N LEU A 154 -7.92 17.86 -6.55
CA LEU A 154 -8.39 17.05 -5.41
C LEU A 154 -7.88 17.51 -4.03
N VAL A 155 -7.04 18.53 -3.96
CA VAL A 155 -6.63 19.14 -2.67
C VAL A 155 -7.84 19.61 -1.82
N PRO A 156 -8.90 20.22 -2.40
CA PRO A 156 -10.13 20.54 -1.68
C PRO A 156 -10.83 19.29 -1.14
N SER A 157 -10.85 18.15 -1.85
CA SER A 157 -11.52 16.95 -1.35
C SER A 157 -10.80 16.33 -0.15
N ALA A 158 -9.46 16.36 -0.12
CA ALA A 158 -8.70 15.92 1.06
C ALA A 158 -8.90 16.87 2.25
N LEU A 159 -8.92 18.19 2.02
CA LEU A 159 -9.22 19.18 3.06
C LEU A 159 -10.67 19.05 3.58
N GLU A 160 -11.63 18.85 2.68
CA GLU A 160 -13.02 18.63 3.03
C GLU A 160 -13.22 17.29 3.73
N ALA A 161 -12.43 16.28 3.39
CA ALA A 161 -12.45 15.00 4.07
C ALA A 161 -11.82 15.07 5.48
N ALA A 162 -10.76 15.86 5.67
CA ALA A 162 -10.24 16.19 7.00
C ALA A 162 -11.31 16.88 7.87
N SER A 163 -12.14 17.75 7.29
CA SER A 163 -13.22 18.41 8.03
C SER A 163 -14.35 17.48 8.49
N ARG A 164 -14.49 16.28 7.89
CA ARG A 164 -15.51 15.28 8.25
C ARG A 164 -15.01 14.24 9.27
N GLY A 165 -13.69 14.11 9.48
CA GLY A 165 -13.08 13.09 10.34
C GLY A 165 -12.93 13.45 11.82
N HIS A 166 -13.27 14.69 12.22
CA HIS A 166 -13.27 15.12 13.61
C HIS A 166 -14.69 15.13 14.19
N SER A 167 -15.12 14.02 14.81
CA SER A 167 -16.28 13.98 15.72
C SER A 167 -16.04 13.04 16.88
#